data_AF-A0A5S9XF50-F1
#
_entry.id   AF-A0A5S9XF50-F1
#
_cell.length_a   1.000
_cell.length_b   1.000
_cell.length_c   1.000
_cell.angle_alpha   90.00
_cell.angle_beta   90.00
_cell.angle_gamma   90.00
#
_symmetry.space_group_name_H-M   'P 1'
#
loop_
_entity.id
_entity.type
_entity.pdbx_description
1 polymer ?
#
loop_
_entity_poly.entity_id
_entity_poly.type
_entity_poly.pdbx_seq_one_letter_code
_entity_poly.pdbx_strand_id
1 'polypeptide(L)' 'MKKVNDETLSVEEQNLVMWLCPKIKDSTFLNLVDGTIATDEETIKSIKKIAKLAEYCTSQEVESRPLRASRT' A
#
# COMPACT_ATOMS: atom_id res chain seq x y z
N MET A 1 11.38 -25.86 -1.69
CA MET A 1 10.81 -24.57 -1.24
C MET A 1 9.35 -24.54 -1.66
N LYS A 2 8.42 -24.35 -0.72
CA LYS A 2 6.99 -24.18 -1.04
C LYS A 2 6.84 -22.77 -1.61
N LYS A 3 6.31 -22.63 -2.83
CA LYS A 3 5.97 -21.30 -3.35
C LYS A 3 4.90 -20.71 -2.44
N VAL A 4 5.16 -19.51 -1.93
CA VAL A 4 4.26 -18.77 -1.01
C VAL A 4 3.28 -17.89 -1.78
N ASN A 5 3.47 -17.77 -3.10
CA ASN A 5 2.58 -17.01 -3.96
C ASN A 5 1.30 -17.80 -4.24
N ASP A 6 0.19 -17.10 -4.19
CA ASP A 6 -1.06 -17.58 -4.75
C ASP A 6 -0.95 -17.56 -6.28
N GLU A 7 -0.80 -18.74 -6.88
CA GLU A 7 -0.65 -18.91 -8.34
C GLU A 7 -1.96 -18.64 -9.10
N THR A 8 -3.09 -18.42 -8.39
CA THR A 8 -4.36 -18.04 -9.01
C THR A 8 -4.45 -16.56 -9.38
N LEU A 9 -3.57 -15.73 -8.81
CA LEU A 9 -3.50 -14.29 -9.06
C LEU A 9 -2.66 -13.97 -10.31
N SER A 10 -2.99 -12.87 -10.99
CA SER A 10 -2.17 -12.36 -12.10
C SER A 10 -0.75 -11.99 -11.64
N VAL A 11 0.19 -11.84 -12.57
CA VAL A 11 1.57 -11.43 -12.25
C VAL A 11 1.59 -10.07 -11.53
N GLU A 12 0.72 -9.15 -11.93
CA GLU A 12 0.55 -7.84 -11.30
C GLU A 12 -0.07 -7.95 -9.90
N GLU A 13 -1.03 -8.86 -9.71
CA GLU A 13 -1.70 -9.12 -8.42
C GLU A 13 -0.78 -9.82 -7.42
N GLN A 14 0.16 -10.65 -7.89
CA GLN A 14 1.19 -11.27 -7.05
C GLN A 14 2.20 -10.27 -6.50
N ASN A 15 2.35 -9.10 -7.15
CA ASN A 15 3.18 -8.00 -6.65
C ASN A 15 2.31 -6.96 -5.93
N LEU A 16 2.37 -6.95 -4.60
CA LEU A 16 1.55 -6.06 -3.77
C LEU A 16 1.65 -4.58 -4.18
N VAL A 17 2.84 -4.10 -4.55
CA VAL A 17 3.05 -2.70 -4.94
C VAL A 17 2.35 -2.40 -6.27
N MET A 18 2.53 -3.27 -7.26
CA MET A 18 1.87 -3.12 -8.56
C MET A 18 0.35 -3.19 -8.44
N TRP A 19 -0.15 -4.06 -7.56
CA TRP A 19 -1.58 -4.24 -7.31
C TRP A 19 -2.22 -3.08 -6.52
N LEU A 20 -1.54 -2.57 -5.50
CA LEU A 20 -2.11 -1.61 -4.54
C LEU A 20 -1.95 -0.16 -4.97
N CYS A 21 -0.76 0.24 -5.44
CA CYS A 21 -0.46 1.65 -5.71
C CYS A 21 -1.44 2.34 -6.67
N PRO A 22 -1.89 1.72 -7.77
CA PRO A 22 -2.91 2.31 -8.64
C PRO A 22 -4.25 2.54 -7.93
N LYS A 23 -4.58 1.70 -6.94
CA LYS A 23 -5.87 1.71 -6.22
C LYS A 23 -5.90 2.67 -5.03
N ILE A 24 -4.75 3.14 -4.53
CA ILE A 24 -4.70 4.11 -3.40
C ILE A 24 -5.42 5.42 -3.75
N LYS A 25 -5.45 5.80 -5.03
CA LYS A 25 -6.13 7.00 -5.54
C LYS A 25 -7.62 6.77 -5.83
N ASP A 26 -8.06 5.52 -5.81
CA ASP A 26 -9.44 5.14 -6.08
C ASP A 26 -10.33 5.46 -4.86
N SER A 27 -11.57 5.90 -5.11
CA SER A 27 -12.54 6.16 -4.05
C SER A 27 -12.91 4.89 -3.26
N THR A 28 -12.68 3.72 -3.84
CA THR A 28 -12.93 2.40 -3.26
C THR A 28 -11.76 1.83 -2.47
N PHE A 29 -10.63 2.55 -2.35
CA PHE A 29 -9.44 2.09 -1.62
C PHE A 29 -9.75 1.49 -0.24
N LEU A 30 -10.67 2.12 0.51
CA LEU A 30 -11.03 1.67 1.86
C LEU A 30 -11.68 0.27 1.88
N ASN A 31 -12.25 -0.19 0.77
CA ASN A 31 -12.81 -1.55 0.65
C ASN A 31 -11.73 -2.63 0.54
N LEU A 32 -10.47 -2.23 0.29
CA LEU A 32 -9.32 -3.14 0.17
C LEU A 32 -8.59 -3.32 1.50
N VAL A 33 -8.96 -2.53 2.52
CA VAL A 33 -8.40 -2.65 3.86
C VAL A 33 -8.85 -3.98 4.46
N ASP A 34 -7.93 -4.66 5.14
CA ASP A 34 -8.22 -5.89 5.85
C ASP A 34 -9.42 -5.69 6.80
N GLY A 35 -10.45 -6.52 6.65
CA GLY A 35 -11.71 -6.40 7.39
C GLY A 35 -11.58 -6.62 8.90
N THR A 36 -10.42 -7.06 9.39
CA THR A 36 -10.11 -7.16 10.82
C THR A 36 -9.64 -5.84 11.43
N ILE A 37 -9.30 -4.84 10.60
CA ILE A 37 -8.87 -3.52 11.06
C ILE A 37 -10.10 -2.66 11.34
N ALA A 38 -10.10 -1.96 12.48
CA ALA A 38 -11.15 -1.01 12.82
C ALA A 38 -11.23 0.13 11.78
N THR A 39 -12.45 0.50 11.37
CA THR A 39 -12.68 1.55 10.37
C THR A 39 -13.41 2.76 10.96
N ASP A 40 -13.04 3.15 12.18
CA ASP A 40 -13.45 4.44 12.73
C ASP A 40 -12.75 5.61 12.00
N GLU A 41 -13.24 6.83 12.21
CA GLU A 41 -12.79 8.00 11.45
C GLU A 41 -11.30 8.31 11.64
N GLU A 42 -10.77 8.13 12.86
CA GLU A 42 -9.36 8.39 13.15
C GLU A 42 -8.46 7.33 12.51
N THR A 43 -8.86 6.08 12.59
CA THR A 43 -8.15 4.97 11.94
C THR A 43 -8.16 5.14 10.41
N ILE A 44 -9.28 5.51 9.80
CA ILE A 44 -9.36 5.80 8.35
C ILE A 44 -8.42 6.93 7.95
N LYS A 45 -8.36 8.02 8.73
CA LYS A 45 -7.42 9.13 8.48
C LYS A 45 -5.97 8.65 8.53
N SER A 46 -5.64 7.79 9.49
CA SER A 46 -4.30 7.21 9.65
C SER A 46 -3.95 6.26 8.49
N ILE A 47 -4.87 5.38 8.09
CA ILE A 47 -4.72 4.49 6.94
C ILE A 47 -4.43 5.30 5.67
N LYS A 48 -5.20 6.36 5.40
CA LYS A 48 -4.98 7.23 4.23
C LYS A 48 -3.58 7.87 4.24
N LYS A 49 -3.10 8.32 5.41
CA LYS A 49 -1.73 8.87 5.54
C LYS A 49 -0.67 7.81 5.25
N ILE A 50 -0.83 6.61 5.80
CA ILE A 50 0.10 5.49 5.60
C ILE A 50 0.11 5.05 4.13
N ALA A 51 -1.06 4.94 3.50
CA ALA A 51 -1.17 4.59 2.08
C ALA A 51 -0.45 5.62 1.20
N LYS A 52 -0.64 6.91 1.49
CA LYS A 52 0.07 7.98 0.78
C LYS A 52 1.58 7.90 0.98
N LEU A 53 2.05 7.60 2.18
CA LEU A 53 3.47 7.39 2.47
C LEU A 53 4.02 6.17 1.71
N ALA A 54 3.28 5.06 1.69
CA ALA A 54 3.65 3.86 0.95
C ALA A 54 3.82 4.17 -0.54
N GLU A 55 2.89 4.91 -1.15
CA GLU A 55 3.00 5.38 -2.55
C GLU A 55 4.32 6.11 -2.82
N TYR A 56 4.72 7.05 -1.95
CA TYR A 56 5.99 7.77 -2.11
C TYR A 56 7.20 6.85 -1.93
N CYS A 57 7.20 6.00 -0.91
CA CYS A 57 8.28 5.04 -0.65
C CYS A 57 8.52 4.06 -1.80
N THR A 58 7.45 3.69 -2.52
CA THR A 58 7.49 2.73 -3.62
C THR A 58 7.51 3.38 -5.01
N SER A 59 7.71 4.70 -5.09
CA SER A 59 7.79 5.40 -6.37
C SER A 59 8.88 4.81 -7.28
N GLN A 60 8.60 4.68 -8.57
CA GLN A 60 9.62 4.32 -9.56
C GLN A 60 10.70 5.40 -9.65
N GLU A 61 10.31 6.67 -9.50
CA GLU A 61 11.21 7.83 -9.45
C GLU A 61 11.90 7.91 -8.09
N VAL A 62 13.22 7.70 -8.07
CA VAL A 62 14.04 7.68 -6.84
C VAL A 62 13.96 9.02 -6.11
N GLU A 63 13.98 10.14 -6.84
CA GLU A 63 13.91 11.49 -6.27
C GLU A 63 12.55 11.81 -5.61
N SER A 64 11.50 11.05 -5.92
CA SER A 64 10.19 11.20 -5.28
C SER A 64 10.07 10.40 -3.98
N ARG A 65 11.05 9.54 -3.67
CA ARG A 65 11.03 8.72 -2.45
C ARG A 65 11.45 9.58 -1.25
N PRO A 66 10.80 9.41 -0.10
CA PRO A 66 11.17 10.17 1.08
C PRO A 66 12.54 9.71 1.60
N LEU A 67 13.33 10.67 2.09
CA LEU A 67 14.50 10.34 2.89
C LEU A 67 14.04 9.73 4.20
N ARG A 68 14.67 8.62 4.60
CA ARG A 68 14.48 8.10 5.96
C ARG A 68 15.03 9.13 6.93
N ALA A 69 14.18 9.67 7.80
CA ALA A 69 14.62 10.57 8.84
C ALA A 69 15.72 9.88 9.68
N SER A 70 16.93 10.46 9.69
CA SER A 70 17.98 10.09 10.63
C SER A 70 17.55 10.56 12.02
N ARG A 71 17.56 9.67 13.01
CA ARG A 71 17.48 10.10 14.41
C ARG A 71 18.76 10.89 14.71
N THR A 72 18.66 12.21 14.70
CA THR A 72 19.63 13.14 15.33
C THR A 72 19.17 13.45 16.74
#